data_AF-A0A945T605-F1
#
_entry.id   AF-A0A945T605-F1
#
_cell.length_a   1.000
_cell.length_b   1.000
_cell.length_c   1.000
_cell.angle_alpha   90.00
_cell.angle_beta   90.00
_cell.angle_gamma   90.00
#
_symmetry.space_group_name_H-M   'P 1'
#
loop_
_entity.id
_entity.type
_entity.pdbx_description
1 polymer ?
#
loop_
_entity_poly.entity_id
_entity_poly.type
_entity_poly.pdbx_seq_one_letter_code
_entity_poly.pdbx_strand_id
1 'polypeptide(L)'
;MIVDDWGHALEWPDGFDLGGDRLYEVAREQAGLPTTASFNTWMEWIHLSLTKAANALGMSRRMVAHYRTGSRPIPIVVDLACMGWEALHSED
;
A
#
# COMPACT_ATOMS: atom_id res chain seq x y z
N MET A 1 11.95 -17.93 16.44
CA MET A 1 11.58 -17.40 15.12
C MET A 1 12.82 -17.44 14.25
N ILE A 2 12.72 -18.09 13.10
CA ILE A 2 13.80 -18.22 12.11
C ILE A 2 13.25 -17.83 10.73
N VAL A 3 14.12 -17.55 9.77
CA VAL A 3 13.71 -17.48 8.35
C VAL A 3 13.54 -18.92 7.84
N ASP A 4 12.49 -19.18 7.07
CA ASP A 4 12.25 -20.49 6.46
C ASP A 4 13.38 -20.89 5.49
N ASP A 5 13.40 -22.18 5.13
CA ASP A 5 14.44 -22.75 4.28
C ASP A 5 14.50 -22.10 2.88
N TRP A 6 13.41 -21.48 2.42
CA TRP A 6 13.32 -20.83 1.12
C TRP A 6 13.56 -19.31 1.18
N GLY A 7 13.68 -18.71 2.36
CA GLY A 7 13.95 -17.27 2.51
C GLY A 7 12.75 -16.36 2.26
N HIS A 8 11.52 -16.88 2.30
CA HIS A 8 10.30 -16.14 1.97
C HIS A 8 9.38 -15.89 3.16
N ALA A 9 9.60 -16.54 4.31
CA ALA A 9 8.75 -16.43 5.48
C ALA A 9 9.54 -16.47 6.80
N LEU A 10 8.91 -15.99 7.86
CA LEU A 10 9.36 -16.23 9.23
C LEU A 10 8.56 -17.40 9.82
N GLU A 11 9.25 -18.36 10.43
CA GLU A 11 8.66 -19.52 11.08
C GLU A 11 8.86 -19.47 12.60
N TRP A 12 7.81 -19.87 13.32
CA TRP A 12 7.83 -20.06 14.78
C TRP A 12 7.89 -21.55 15.15
N PRO A 13 8.43 -21.89 16.35
CA PRO A 13 8.61 -23.29 16.76
C PRO A 13 7.32 -24.11 16.87
N ASP A 14 6.17 -23.46 16.99
CA ASP A 14 4.84 -24.05 17.07
C ASP A 14 4.20 -24.30 15.69
N GLY A 15 4.93 -24.05 14.61
CA GLY A 15 4.51 -24.37 13.25
C GLY A 15 3.71 -23.27 12.55
N PHE A 16 3.60 -22.08 13.14
CA PHE A 16 3.06 -20.91 12.43
C PHE A 16 4.14 -20.24 11.59
N ASP A 17 3.72 -19.70 10.44
CA ASP A 17 4.55 -18.93 9.54
C ASP A 17 3.94 -17.55 9.22
N LEU A 18 4.80 -16.63 8.77
CA LEU A 18 4.39 -15.33 8.26
C LEU A 18 5.22 -14.99 7.03
N GLY A 19 4.54 -14.93 5.87
CA GLY A 19 5.15 -14.51 4.61
C GLY A 19 5.82 -13.13 4.71
N GLY A 20 6.98 -12.98 4.07
CA GLY A 20 7.80 -11.77 4.15
C GLY A 20 7.11 -10.52 3.57
N ASP A 21 6.26 -10.70 2.56
CA ASP A 21 5.39 -9.66 2.02
C ASP A 21 4.38 -9.18 3.09
N ARG A 22 3.70 -10.12 3.76
CA ARG A 22 2.74 -9.78 4.81
C ARG A 22 3.44 -9.17 6.02
N LEU A 23 4.60 -9.70 6.42
CA LEU A 23 5.43 -9.13 7.48
C LEU A 23 5.80 -7.67 7.16
N TYR A 24 6.24 -7.41 5.93
CA TYR A 24 6.60 -6.06 5.50
C TYR A 24 5.40 -5.11 5.57
N GLU A 25 4.23 -5.53 5.11
CA GLU A 25 3.01 -4.73 5.21
C GLU A 25 2.62 -4.42 6.66
N VAL A 26 2.60 -5.43 7.54
CA VAL A 26 2.27 -5.25 8.97
C VAL A 26 3.27 -4.31 9.64
N ALA A 27 4.56 -4.44 9.34
CA ALA A 27 5.59 -3.56 9.89
C ALA A 27 5.36 -2.10 9.50
N ARG A 28 4.97 -1.85 8.24
CA ARG A 28 4.63 -0.49 7.77
C ARG A 28 3.37 0.05 8.45
N GLU A 29 2.34 -0.78 8.54
CA GLU A 29 1.08 -0.43 9.21
C GLU A 29 1.33 -0.03 10.67
N GLN A 30 2.06 -0.86 11.42
CA GLN A 30 2.40 -0.59 12.82
C GLN A 30 3.30 0.65 12.99
N ALA A 31 4.09 1.00 11.98
CA ALA A 31 4.89 2.21 11.96
C ALA A 31 4.10 3.46 11.54
N GLY A 32 2.80 3.35 11.25
CA GLY A 32 1.98 4.45 10.74
C GLY A 32 2.40 4.93 9.36
N LEU A 33 3.04 4.06 8.57
CA LEU A 33 3.45 4.36 7.20
C LEU A 33 2.36 3.99 6.20
N PRO A 34 2.30 4.66 5.03
CA PRO A 34 1.31 4.34 4.01
C PRO A 34 1.43 2.89 3.52
N THR A 35 0.29 2.20 3.35
CA THR A 35 0.24 0.81 2.94
C THR A 35 -0.50 0.65 1.61
N THR A 36 -0.25 -0.47 0.93
CA THR A 36 -1.03 -0.82 -0.27
C THR A 36 -2.50 -0.96 0.05
N ALA A 37 -2.84 -1.49 1.24
CA ALA A 37 -4.22 -1.54 1.72
C ALA A 37 -4.84 -0.14 1.82
N SER A 38 -4.19 0.83 2.49
CA SER A 38 -4.74 2.18 2.64
C SER A 38 -4.92 2.88 1.30
N PHE A 39 -3.97 2.73 0.38
CA PHE A 39 -4.07 3.28 -0.98
C PHE A 39 -5.20 2.66 -1.79
N ASN A 40 -5.43 1.35 -1.65
CA ASN A 40 -6.53 0.67 -2.33
C ASN A 40 -7.89 1.11 -1.78
N THR A 41 -8.01 1.23 -0.45
CA THR A 41 -9.22 1.77 0.18
C THR A 41 -9.54 3.17 -0.32
N TRP A 42 -8.54 4.05 -0.41
CA TRP A 42 -8.68 5.37 -1.03
C TRP A 42 -9.23 5.24 -2.45
N MET A 43 -8.56 4.47 -3.33
CA MET A 43 -9.01 4.31 -4.73
C MET A 43 -10.45 3.80 -4.85
N GLU A 44 -10.86 2.88 -3.98
CA GLU A 44 -12.21 2.30 -3.95
C GLU A 44 -13.26 3.31 -3.49
N TRP A 45 -12.98 4.06 -2.42
CA TRP A 45 -13.89 5.04 -1.83
C TRP A 45 -14.27 6.15 -2.82
N ILE A 46 -13.30 6.62 -3.59
CA ILE A 46 -13.50 7.69 -4.60
C ILE A 46 -13.67 7.15 -6.03
N HIS A 47 -13.91 5.83 -6.16
CA HIS A 47 -14.24 5.14 -7.40
C HIS A 47 -13.27 5.42 -8.57
N LEU A 48 -11.97 5.50 -8.27
CA LEU A 48 -10.96 5.79 -9.27
C LEU A 48 -10.49 4.52 -9.99
N SER A 49 -10.52 4.59 -11.32
CA SER A 49 -9.71 3.67 -12.12
C SER A 49 -8.23 4.04 -12.03
N LEU A 50 -7.36 3.11 -12.44
CA LEU A 50 -5.93 3.35 -12.60
C LEU A 50 -5.59 4.65 -13.32
N THR A 51 -6.33 4.97 -14.38
CA THR A 51 -6.11 6.19 -15.17
C THR A 51 -6.59 7.43 -14.43
N LYS A 52 -7.73 7.36 -13.74
CA LYS A 52 -8.22 8.50 -12.96
C LYS A 52 -7.30 8.81 -11.78
N ALA A 53 -6.83 7.80 -11.05
CA ALA A 53 -5.86 7.97 -9.97
C ALA A 53 -4.52 8.57 -10.46
N ALA A 54 -4.05 8.13 -11.62
CA ALA A 54 -2.85 8.70 -12.24
C ALA A 54 -3.00 10.20 -12.53
N ASN A 55 -4.16 10.59 -13.10
CA ASN A 55 -4.46 11.99 -13.36
C ASN A 55 -4.63 12.81 -12.07
N ALA A 56 -5.34 12.26 -11.08
CA ALA A 56 -5.57 12.88 -9.78
C ALA A 56 -4.27 13.20 -9.04
N LEU A 57 -3.32 12.27 -9.06
CA LEU A 57 -2.05 12.38 -8.33
C LEU A 57 -0.90 12.94 -9.19
N GLY A 58 -1.16 13.28 -10.45
CA GLY A 58 -0.15 13.82 -11.37
C GLY A 58 1.03 12.87 -11.63
N MET A 59 0.77 11.57 -11.76
CA MET A 59 1.82 10.56 -11.96
C MET A 59 1.47 9.56 -13.06
N SER A 60 2.42 8.70 -13.44
CA SER A 60 2.17 7.67 -14.46
C SER A 60 1.21 6.59 -13.94
N ARG A 61 0.36 6.07 -14.85
CA ARG A 61 -0.50 4.89 -14.59
C ARG A 61 0.30 3.67 -14.09
N ARG A 62 1.53 3.51 -14.57
CA ARG A 62 2.45 2.46 -14.13
C ARG A 62 2.82 2.61 -12.65
N MET A 63 3.04 3.83 -12.17
CA MET A 63 3.38 4.07 -10.77
C MET A 63 2.19 3.75 -9.85
N VAL A 64 0.98 4.18 -10.23
CA VAL A 64 -0.25 3.80 -9.51
C VAL A 64 -0.42 2.28 -9.45
N ALA A 65 -0.10 1.58 -10.54
CA ALA A 65 -0.13 0.11 -10.54
C ALA A 65 0.88 -0.49 -9.56
N HIS A 66 2.09 0.07 -9.45
CA HIS A 66 3.09 -0.39 -8.48
C HIS A 66 2.62 -0.25 -7.04
N TYR A 67 1.96 0.85 -6.69
CA TYR A 67 1.42 1.08 -5.36
C TYR A 67 0.25 0.14 -5.03
N ARG A 68 -0.67 -0.04 -5.98
CA ARG A 68 -1.82 -0.94 -5.81
C ARG A 68 -1.43 -2.41 -5.65
N THR A 69 -0.33 -2.85 -6.25
CA THR A 69 0.15 -4.23 -6.12
C THR A 69 1.19 -4.42 -5.01
N GLY A 70 1.58 -3.37 -4.30
CA GLY A 70 2.64 -3.43 -3.28
C GLY A 70 4.06 -3.65 -3.82
N SER A 71 4.22 -3.76 -5.15
CA SER A 71 5.54 -3.95 -5.79
C SER A 71 6.48 -2.76 -5.61
N ARG A 72 5.97 -1.58 -5.19
CA ARG A 72 6.78 -0.50 -4.63
C ARG A 72 6.11 0.10 -3.40
N PRO A 73 6.90 0.51 -2.38
CA PRO A 73 6.36 1.21 -1.23
C PRO A 73 5.78 2.57 -1.64
N ILE A 74 4.68 2.95 -1.00
CA ILE A 74 4.05 4.25 -1.18
C ILE A 74 4.83 5.29 -0.37
N PRO A 75 5.35 6.36 -1.00
CA PRO A 75 5.96 7.49 -0.30
C PRO A 75 4.91 8.29 0.49
N ILE A 76 5.32 8.88 1.62
CA ILE A 76 4.45 9.76 2.43
C ILE A 76 3.86 10.91 1.59
N VAL A 77 4.64 11.46 0.65
CA VAL A 77 4.15 12.54 -0.23
C VAL A 77 3.00 12.10 -1.14
N VAL A 78 2.92 10.82 -1.51
CA VAL A 78 1.81 10.28 -2.31
C VAL A 78 0.57 10.10 -1.42
N ASP A 79 0.75 9.63 -0.20
CA ASP A 79 -0.32 9.49 0.78
C ASP A 79 -0.94 10.85 1.14
N LEU A 80 -0.10 11.87 1.37
CA LEU A 80 -0.55 13.25 1.55
C LEU A 80 -1.31 13.79 0.32
N ALA A 81 -0.89 13.42 -0.89
CA ALA A 81 -1.61 13.80 -2.10
C ALA A 81 -2.99 13.12 -2.20
N CYS A 82 -3.10 11.86 -1.78
CA CYS A 82 -4.38 11.16 -1.65
C CYS A 82 -5.32 11.87 -0.67
N MET A 83 -4.85 12.18 0.53
CA MET A 83 -5.61 12.92 1.55
C MET A 83 -6.00 14.32 1.06
N GLY A 84 -5.08 15.02 0.40
CA GLY A 84 -5.35 16.34 -0.18
C GLY A 84 -6.40 16.29 -1.29
N TRP A 85 -6.37 15.24 -2.12
CA TRP A 85 -7.39 15.03 -3.13
C TRP A 85 -8.77 14.82 -2.49
N GLU A 86 -8.87 13.98 -1.45
CA GLU A 86 -10.13 13.77 -0.73
C GLU A 86 -10.66 15.07 -0.14
N ALA A 87 -9.82 15.81 0.59
CA ALA A 87 -10.20 17.06 1.25
C ALA A 87 -10.70 18.13 0.26
N LEU A 88 -10.19 18.14 -0.98
CA LEU A 88 -10.62 19.06 -2.02
C LEU A 88 -11.92 18.64 -2.73
N HIS A 89 -12.35 17.38 -2.58
CA HIS A 89 -13.52 16.82 -3.26
C HIS A 89 -14.59 16.29 -2.28
N SER A 90 -14.40 16.47 -0.97
CA SER A 90 -15.34 16.05 0.08
C SER A 90 -16.45 17.06 0.37
N GLU A 91 -16.46 18.23 -0.29
CA GLU A 91 -17.49 19.27 -0.12
C GLU A 91 -18.55 19.32 -1.25
N ASP A 92 -18.56 18.32 -2.14
CA ASP A 92 -19.65 18.08 -3.13
C ASP A 92 -20.55 16.91 -2.70
#